data_AF-A0A151UEG7-F1
#
_entry.id   AF-A0A151UEG7-F1
#
_cell.length_a   1.000
_cell.length_b   1.000
_cell.length_c   1.000
_cell.angle_alpha   90.00
_cell.angle_beta   90.00
_cell.angle_gamma   90.00
#
_symmetry.space_group_name_H-M   'P 1'
#
loop_
_entity.id
_entity.type
_entity.pdbx_description
1 polymer ?
#
loop_
_entity_poly.entity_id
_entity_poly.type
_entity_poly.pdbx_seq_one_letter_code
_entity_poly.pdbx_strand_id
1 'polypeptide(L)'
;MEKYYPESVRHAKEAEFLRLHQGGMSVSEYALRFEHLARFYSQTISEAWKCRKFSEGLKYELKKVVVPIAITEFPALVEKAKIVERLEGGNRVVRANQYCQWR
;
A
#
# COMPACT_ATOMS: atom_id res chain seq x y z
N MET A 1 12.54 9.92 -31.56
CA MET A 1 11.80 10.94 -30.79
C MET A 1 11.26 10.27 -29.55
N GLU A 2 11.98 10.37 -28.43
CA GLU A 2 11.50 9.91 -27.14
C GLU A 2 10.27 10.72 -26.77
N LYS A 3 9.14 10.04 -26.60
CA LYS A 3 7.86 10.60 -26.18
C LYS A 3 8.00 11.00 -24.70
N TYR A 4 8.70 12.10 -24.42
CA TYR A 4 8.73 12.67 -23.07
C TYR A 4 7.32 13.15 -22.76
N TYR A 5 6.73 12.59 -21.70
CA TYR A 5 5.53 13.15 -21.12
C TYR A 5 5.78 14.64 -20.82
N PRO A 6 4.84 15.54 -21.15
CA PRO A 6 4.96 16.95 -20.77
C PRO A 6 5.24 17.07 -19.27
N GLU A 7 6.09 18.02 -18.88
CA GLU A 7 6.51 18.20 -17.49
C GLU A 7 5.30 18.39 -16.53
N SER A 8 4.24 19.04 -17.01
CA SER A 8 2.95 19.15 -16.31
C SER A 8 2.30 17.80 -15.97
N VAL A 9 2.40 16.82 -16.87
CA VAL A 9 1.88 15.46 -16.65
C VAL A 9 2.74 14.73 -15.62
N ARG A 10 4.06 14.91 -15.65
CA ARG A 10 4.97 14.33 -14.65
C ARG A 10 4.64 14.86 -13.25
N HIS A 11 4.52 16.18 -13.10
CA HIS A 11 4.18 16.80 -11.81
C HIS A 11 2.79 16.40 -11.30
N ALA A 12 1.80 16.26 -12.18
CA ALA A 12 0.49 15.77 -11.80
C ALA A 12 0.58 14.32 -11.25
N LYS A 13 1.38 13.47 -11.88
CA LYS A 13 1.59 12.07 -11.44
C LYS A 13 2.40 11.97 -10.14
N GLU A 14 3.40 12.82 -9.95
CA GLU A 14 4.13 12.94 -8.68
C GLU A 14 3.19 13.36 -7.53
N ALA A 15 2.33 14.36 -7.78
CA ALA A 15 1.35 14.81 -6.80
C ALA A 15 0.29 13.74 -6.51
N GLU A 16 -0.11 12.94 -7.50
CA GLU A 16 -0.98 11.77 -7.34
C GLU A 16 -0.30 10.72 -6.45
N PHE A 17 0.98 10.42 -6.71
CA PHE A 17 1.76 9.46 -5.93
C PHE A 17 1.92 9.87 -4.47
N LEU A 18 2.22 11.15 -4.21
CA LEU A 18 2.39 11.65 -2.85
C LEU A 18 1.13 11.53 -2.00
N ARG A 19 -0.04 11.68 -2.63
CA ARG A 19 -1.37 11.54 -2.02
C ARG A 19 -1.90 10.10 -2.00
N LEU A 20 -1.20 9.17 -2.64
CA LEU A 20 -1.65 7.79 -2.78
C LEU A 20 -1.66 7.08 -1.41
N HIS A 21 -2.84 6.63 -1.02
CA HIS A 21 -3.06 5.74 0.12
C HIS A 21 -3.94 4.56 -0.31
N GLN A 22 -3.88 3.46 0.43
CA GLN A 22 -4.65 2.25 0.14
C GLN A 22 -6.16 2.54 0.08
N GLY A 23 -6.69 3.37 0.99
CA GLY A 23 -8.11 3.76 0.95
C GLY A 23 -9.05 2.55 0.98
N GLY A 24 -9.96 2.43 0.01
CA GLY A 24 -10.84 1.27 -0.16
C GLY A 24 -10.22 0.08 -0.91
N MET A 25 -9.05 0.25 -1.54
CA MET A 25 -8.41 -0.76 -2.38
C MET A 25 -7.91 -1.96 -1.56
N SER A 26 -7.80 -3.11 -2.22
CA SER A 26 -6.99 -4.22 -1.74
C SER A 26 -5.51 -3.84 -1.73
N VAL A 27 -4.70 -4.57 -0.96
CA VAL A 27 -3.23 -4.39 -0.95
C VAL A 27 -2.65 -4.62 -2.35
N SER A 28 -3.19 -5.59 -3.10
CA SER A 28 -2.75 -5.89 -4.48
C SER A 28 -2.99 -4.73 -5.43
N GLU A 29 -4.19 -4.14 -5.43
CA GLU A 29 -4.51 -2.97 -6.26
C GLU A 29 -3.69 -1.75 -5.88
N TYR A 30 -3.49 -1.54 -4.57
CA TYR A 30 -2.66 -0.46 -4.06
C TYR A 30 -1.20 -0.61 -4.50
N ALA A 31 -0.62 -1.81 -4.40
CA ALA A 31 0.74 -2.09 -4.86
C ALA A 31 0.90 -1.84 -6.37
N LEU A 32 -0.06 -2.28 -7.18
CA LEU A 32 -0.03 -2.04 -8.62
C LEU A 32 -0.05 -0.54 -8.96
N ARG A 33 -0.93 0.23 -8.31
CA ARG A 33 -0.97 1.69 -8.50
C ARG A 33 0.30 2.37 -8.02
N PHE A 34 0.83 1.92 -6.88
CA PHE A 34 2.06 2.44 -6.30
C PHE A 34 3.24 2.24 -7.26
N GLU A 35 3.45 1.04 -7.79
CA GLU A 35 4.51 0.78 -8.76
C GLU A 35 4.33 1.57 -10.05
N HIS A 36 3.10 1.68 -10.56
CA HIS A 36 2.82 2.45 -11.77
C HIS A 36 3.19 3.92 -11.60
N LEU A 37 2.81 4.53 -10.47
CA LEU A 37 3.08 5.93 -10.18
C LEU A 37 4.55 6.18 -9.77
N ALA A 38 5.20 5.23 -9.11
CA ALA A 38 6.61 5.32 -8.73
C ALA A 38 7.54 5.51 -9.95
N ARG A 39 7.15 5.02 -11.14
CA ARG A 39 7.89 5.22 -12.39
C ARG A 39 8.01 6.70 -12.80
N PHE A 40 7.13 7.56 -12.31
CA PHE A 40 7.12 8.99 -12.65
C PHE A 40 7.90 9.86 -11.65
N TYR A 41 8.24 9.33 -10.46
CA TYR A 41 8.79 10.14 -9.35
C TYR A 41 10.32 10.30 -9.40
N SER A 42 11.04 9.37 -10.06
CA SER A 42 12.48 9.43 -10.42
C SER A 42 13.00 8.00 -10.63
N GLN A 43 14.06 7.81 -11.43
CA GLN A 43 14.74 6.52 -11.61
C GLN A 43 15.47 6.04 -10.33
N THR A 44 15.74 6.90 -9.36
CA THR A 44 16.58 6.60 -8.18
C THR A 44 15.80 6.66 -6.86
N ILE A 45 14.65 6.00 -6.78
CA ILE A 45 13.97 5.79 -5.50
C ILE A 45 14.69 4.64 -4.75
N SER A 46 15.21 4.91 -3.57
CA SER A 46 15.78 3.86 -2.73
C SER A 46 14.71 2.88 -2.27
N GLU A 47 15.07 1.61 -2.13
CA GLU A 47 14.13 0.57 -1.71
C GLU A 47 13.58 0.83 -0.31
N ALA A 48 14.43 1.30 0.60
CA ALA A 48 14.03 1.72 1.94
C ALA A 48 12.96 2.83 1.92
N TRP A 49 13.13 3.83 1.05
CA TRP A 49 12.12 4.88 0.89
C TRP A 49 10.82 4.31 0.30
N LYS A 50 10.93 3.40 -0.67
CA LYS A 50 9.77 2.73 -1.27
C LYS A 50 8.94 1.99 -0.22
N CYS A 51 9.60 1.20 0.61
CA CYS A 51 8.99 0.47 1.72
C CYS A 51 8.34 1.40 2.73
N ARG A 52 9.05 2.45 3.15
CA ARG A 52 8.50 3.45 4.07
C ARG A 52 7.25 4.11 3.49
N LYS A 53 7.33 4.64 2.27
CA LYS A 53 6.21 5.35 1.63
C LYS A 53 5.00 4.44 1.42
N PHE A 54 5.21 3.19 1.03
CA PHE A 54 4.16 2.19 0.90
C PHE A 54 3.50 1.90 2.26
N SER A 55 4.31 1.68 3.29
CA SER A 55 3.81 1.37 4.64
C SER A 55 2.99 2.52 5.23
N GLU A 56 3.37 3.79 4.98
CA GLU A 56 2.63 4.98 5.44
C GLU A 56 1.23 5.06 4.80
N GLY A 57 1.09 4.65 3.55
CA GLY A 57 -0.17 4.67 2.80
C GLY A 57 -1.10 3.49 3.06
N LEU A 58 -0.66 2.44 3.76
CA LEU A 58 -1.53 1.30 4.12
C LEU A 58 -2.67 1.72 5.07
N LYS A 59 -3.74 0.91 5.12
CA LYS A 59 -4.80 1.01 6.13
C LYS A 59 -4.23 0.84 7.54
N TYR A 60 -4.79 1.56 8.51
CA TYR A 60 -4.31 1.55 9.90
C TYR A 60 -4.23 0.13 10.50
N GLU A 61 -5.24 -0.70 10.24
CA GLU A 61 -5.27 -2.09 10.72
C GLU A 61 -4.06 -2.91 10.23
N LEU A 62 -3.66 -2.73 8.97
CA LEU A 62 -2.48 -3.41 8.42
C LEU A 62 -1.19 -2.79 8.93
N LYS A 63 -1.13 -1.45 9.05
CA LYS A 63 0.05 -0.72 9.53
C LYS A 63 0.49 -1.19 10.91
N LYS A 64 -0.44 -1.39 11.84
CA LYS A 64 -0.17 -1.88 13.21
C LYS A 64 0.60 -3.20 13.23
N VAL A 65 0.38 -4.07 12.23
CA VAL A 65 1.03 -5.38 12.15
C VAL A 65 2.31 -5.32 11.31
N VAL A 66 2.29 -4.55 10.22
CA VAL A 66 3.36 -4.55 9.22
C VAL A 66 4.53 -3.65 9.62
N VAL A 67 4.27 -2.47 10.17
CA VAL A 67 5.32 -1.48 10.50
C VAL A 67 6.32 -2.00 11.54
N PRO A 68 5.91 -2.66 12.65
CA PRO A 68 6.85 -3.18 13.64
C PRO A 68 7.80 -4.27 13.13
N ILE A 69 7.47 -4.93 12.01
CA ILE A 69 8.29 -5.99 11.42
C ILE A 69 9.50 -5.39 10.66
N ALA A 70 9.46 -4.09 10.35
CA ALA A 70 10.57 -3.36 9.72
C ALA A 70 11.10 -4.00 8.44
N ILE A 71 10.21 -4.52 7.59
CA ILE A 71 10.59 -5.13 6.30
C ILE A 71 11.18 -4.06 5.38
N THR A 72 12.42 -4.28 4.93
CA THR A 72 13.15 -3.36 4.07
C THR A 72 13.02 -3.70 2.59
N GLU A 73 12.53 -4.89 2.26
CA GLU A 73 12.35 -5.35 0.88
C GLU A 73 10.91 -5.15 0.39
N PHE A 74 10.73 -4.44 -0.72
CA PHE A 74 9.39 -4.05 -1.18
C PHE A 74 8.49 -5.25 -1.52
N PRO A 75 8.94 -6.27 -2.28
CA PRO A 75 8.12 -7.44 -2.55
C PRO A 75 7.69 -8.19 -1.28
N ALA A 76 8.61 -8.34 -0.32
CA ALA A 76 8.33 -9.00 0.95
C ALA A 76 7.31 -8.21 1.79
N LEU A 77 7.40 -6.87 1.79
CA LEU A 77 6.46 -5.98 2.46
C LEU A 77 5.04 -6.14 1.89
N VAL A 78 4.92 -6.17 0.55
CA VAL A 78 3.64 -6.35 -0.15
C VAL A 78 3.03 -7.71 0.18
N GLU A 79 3.81 -8.80 0.11
CA GLU A 79 3.32 -10.14 0.45
C GLU A 79 2.87 -10.24 1.90
N LYS A 80 3.64 -9.66 2.84
CA LYS A 80 3.23 -9.62 4.24
C LYS A 80 1.90 -8.86 4.40
N ALA A 81 1.76 -7.69 3.78
CA ALA A 81 0.54 -6.91 3.86
C ALA A 81 -0.68 -7.66 3.28
N LYS A 82 -0.53 -8.41 2.20
CA LYS A 82 -1.58 -9.28 1.63
C LYS A 82 -2.00 -10.38 2.60
N ILE A 83 -1.04 -11.01 3.29
CA ILE A 83 -1.35 -12.04 4.30
C ILE A 83 -2.15 -11.43 5.44
N VAL A 84 -1.74 -10.26 5.96
CA VAL A 84 -2.46 -9.58 7.04
C VAL A 84 -3.87 -9.17 6.59
N GLU A 85 -4.03 -8.64 5.37
CA GLU A 85 -5.35 -8.26 4.83
C GLU A 85 -6.32 -9.45 4.75
N ARG A 86 -5.83 -10.63 4.35
CA ARG A 86 -6.62 -11.87 4.33
C ARG A 86 -7.05 -12.30 5.74
N LEU A 87 -6.17 -12.17 6.72
CA LEU A 87 -6.44 -12.56 8.11
C LEU A 87 -7.42 -11.59 8.79
N GLU A 88 -7.30 -10.28 8.54
CA GLU A 88 -8.23 -9.26 9.03
C GLU A 88 -9.64 -9.41 8.43
N GLY A 89 -9.74 -9.81 7.16
CA GLY A 89 -11.01 -10.12 6.51
C GLY A 89 -11.79 -11.27 7.18
N GLY A 90 -11.07 -12.28 7.70
CA GLY A 90 -11.67 -13.40 8.44
C GLY A 90 -12.14 -13.02 9.86
N ASN A 91 -11.47 -12.08 10.52
CA ASN A 91 -11.80 -11.65 11.88
C ASN A 91 -13.12 -10.86 12.00
N ARG A 92 -13.62 -10.28 10.90
CA ARG A 92 -14.97 -9.67 10.87
C ARG A 92 -16.08 -10.68 11.08
N VAL A 93 -15.93 -11.92 10.59
CA VAL A 93 -16.93 -12.98 10.75
C VAL A 93 -16.97 -13.47 12.21
N VAL A 94 -15.82 -13.56 12.86
CA VAL A 94 -15.73 -14.04 14.25
C VAL A 94 -16.32 -13.02 15.23
N ARG A 95 -16.11 -11.72 15.00
CA ARG A 95 -16.72 -10.66 15.83
C ARG A 95 -18.23 -10.53 15.64
N ALA A 96 -18.77 -10.79 14.45
CA ALA A 96 -20.21 -10.76 14.23
C ALA A 96 -20.95 -11.92 14.92
N ASN A 97 -20.31 -13.09 15.04
CA ASN A 97 -20.92 -14.27 15.67
C ASN A 97 -20.89 -14.27 17.21
N GLN A 98 -20.10 -13.40 17.84
CA GLN A 98 -20.03 -13.36 19.31
C GLN A 98 -21.13 -12.50 19.94
N TYR A 99 -21.81 -11.65 19.16
CA TYR A 99 -22.95 -10.85 19.64
C TYR A 99 -24.30 -11.62 19.64
N CYS A 100 -24.39 -12.74 18.93
CA CYS A 100 -25.63 -13.54 18.85
C CYS A 100 -25.69 -14.71 19.86
N GLN A 101 -24.62 -15.01 20.59
CA GLN A 101 -24.57 -16.12 21.57
C GLN A 101 -24.81 -15.70 23.03
N TRP A 102 -25.07 -14.42 23.29
CA TRP A 102 -25.39 -13.88 24.63
C TRP A 102 -26.87 -13.51 24.78
N ARG A 103 -27.77 -14.18 24.05
CA ARG A 103 -29.22 -14.08 24.22
C ARG A 103 -29.81 -15.39 24.70
#